data_AF-A0A3P1T4V0-F1
#
_entry.id   AF-A0A3P1T4V0-F1
#
_cell.length_a   1.000
_cell.length_b   1.000
_cell.length_c   1.000
_cell.angle_alpha   90.00
_cell.angle_beta   90.00
_cell.angle_gamma   90.00
#
_symmetry.space_group_name_H-M   'P 1'
#
loop_
_entity.id
_entity.type
_entity.pdbx_description
1 polymer ?
#
loop_
_entity_poly.entity_id
_entity_poly.type
_entity_poly.pdbx_seq_one_letter_code
_entity_poly.pdbx_strand_id
1 'polypeptide(L)'
;MLDDDALTELLAEVAENWLEHADLTERALAQLVATAHARGPEPVVAACREATLSSLAFLFGYSGRLLQRLGDGTIRPGTTPRPARSPRGPLVFLAAQHFHDVLHRLGELPCLLSTPSNSRYEVTAQDLRDRVEQYNHDNVVLEPTDVAIALARLRRTDDHTGIDAPIRGCELRLAQVIEIWSSARIEPAGLSLSPGTARDEAVLQVVGDVPAPHAALGLDTAWNHPHHYEASHQLHDVADLPALWSPAEGSTVDTRPHDIIMRLLPQHPGRPAGVVLRLLRWSDTDGALDALISCATVAQRFGELLTVVTLATCSRLDPSQVKRLAPVLLDAWREDRLSASDLAMGWRSPMWEQLNLGSGRKTLERKPAKVLPLLSLIAEAGGLALAWPLLIEIAENLAAQEKIPATTSAVLETLLALLPEIPHPVELPNIRALSQRKGKSKAITLARAIGDLL
;
A
#
# COMPACT_ATOMS: atom_id res chain seq x y z
N MET A 1 -0.77 26.85 -11.18
CA MET A 1 -1.12 28.00 -10.31
C MET A 1 -2.61 28.21 -10.43
N LEU A 2 -3.30 28.34 -9.30
CA LEU A 2 -4.73 28.59 -9.23
C LEU A 2 -5.02 30.09 -9.08
N ASP A 3 -6.13 30.54 -9.66
CA ASP A 3 -6.78 31.79 -9.28
C ASP A 3 -7.59 31.59 -7.98
N ASP A 4 -8.24 32.65 -7.50
CA ASP A 4 -8.91 32.64 -6.20
C ASP A 4 -10.18 31.77 -6.19
N ASP A 5 -10.89 31.70 -7.32
CA ASP A 5 -12.08 30.87 -7.47
C ASP A 5 -11.68 29.38 -7.48
N ALA A 6 -10.69 29.00 -8.29
CA ALA A 6 -10.21 27.62 -8.34
C ALA A 6 -9.55 27.15 -7.03
N LEU A 7 -8.93 28.07 -6.28
CA LEU A 7 -8.39 27.79 -4.95
C LEU A 7 -9.51 27.50 -3.94
N THR A 8 -10.59 28.29 -3.98
CA THR A 8 -11.78 28.06 -3.15
C THR A 8 -12.44 26.72 -3.49
N GLU A 9 -12.60 26.40 -4.77
CA GLU A 9 -13.16 25.11 -5.22
C GLU A 9 -12.31 23.93 -4.75
N LEU A 10 -10.98 24.01 -4.88
CA LEU A 10 -10.07 22.98 -4.39
C LEU A 10 -10.21 22.77 -2.88
N LEU A 11 -10.27 23.84 -2.10
CA LEU A 11 -10.41 23.74 -0.64
C LEU A 11 -11.77 23.17 -0.23
N ALA A 12 -12.84 23.48 -0.97
CA ALA A 12 -14.14 22.85 -0.76
C ALA A 12 -14.08 21.34 -1.05
N GLU A 13 -13.42 20.93 -2.13
CA GLU A 13 -13.22 19.52 -2.47
C GLU A 13 -12.45 18.78 -1.36
N VAL A 14 -11.37 19.38 -0.85
CA VAL A 14 -10.59 18.83 0.28
C VAL A 14 -11.43 18.79 1.57
N ALA A 15 -12.26 19.80 1.82
CA ALA A 15 -13.13 19.88 2.99
C ALA A 15 -14.20 18.77 3.01
N GLU A 16 -14.57 18.23 1.86
CA GLU A 16 -15.47 17.08 1.71
C GLU A 16 -14.73 15.73 1.73
N ASN A 17 -13.42 15.73 1.47
CA ASN A 17 -12.56 14.54 1.37
C ASN A 17 -12.08 13.99 2.72
N TRP A 18 -13.00 13.69 3.64
CA TRP A 18 -12.64 13.15 4.95
C TRP A 18 -12.06 11.72 4.91
N LEU A 19 -12.18 11.01 3.78
CA LEU A 19 -11.56 9.70 3.53
C LEU A 19 -10.08 9.80 3.09
N GLU A 20 -9.58 11.02 2.83
CA GLU A 20 -8.20 11.28 2.37
C GLU A 20 -7.84 10.46 1.13
N HIS A 21 -8.71 10.53 0.11
CA HIS A 21 -8.41 9.97 -1.21
C HIS A 21 -7.06 10.50 -1.70
N ALA A 22 -6.14 9.60 -1.99
CA ALA A 22 -4.75 9.95 -2.22
C ALA A 22 -4.59 10.92 -3.39
N ASP A 23 -5.38 10.76 -4.46
CA ASP A 23 -5.27 11.53 -5.70
C ASP A 23 -5.59 13.02 -5.46
N LEU A 24 -6.63 13.27 -4.65
CA LEU A 24 -7.03 14.62 -4.27
C LEU A 24 -6.01 15.23 -3.30
N THR A 25 -5.56 14.50 -2.28
CA THR A 25 -4.60 15.04 -1.30
C THR A 25 -3.26 15.43 -1.94
N GLU A 26 -2.72 14.60 -2.83
CA GLU A 26 -1.50 14.89 -3.59
C GLU A 26 -1.68 16.09 -4.54
N ARG A 27 -2.77 16.09 -5.33
CA ARG A 27 -3.09 17.18 -6.25
C ARG A 27 -3.25 18.49 -5.48
N ALA A 28 -3.97 18.47 -4.37
CA ALA A 28 -4.21 19.65 -3.57
C ALA A 28 -2.89 20.22 -3.05
N LEU A 29 -2.06 19.40 -2.39
CA LEU A 29 -0.78 19.87 -1.84
C LEU A 29 0.13 20.45 -2.92
N ALA A 30 0.23 19.80 -4.10
CA ALA A 30 1.02 20.29 -5.22
C ALA A 30 0.50 21.63 -5.78
N GLN A 31 -0.82 21.79 -5.91
CA GLN A 31 -1.43 23.04 -6.38
C GLN A 31 -1.30 24.19 -5.36
N LEU A 32 -1.38 23.89 -4.06
CA LEU A 32 -1.14 24.87 -3.00
C LEU A 32 0.30 25.38 -3.05
N VAL A 33 1.29 24.48 -3.21
CA VAL A 33 2.70 24.85 -3.36
C VAL A 33 2.93 25.70 -4.61
N ALA A 34 2.44 25.25 -5.77
CA ALA A 34 2.61 25.98 -7.03
C ALA A 34 1.94 27.36 -7.00
N THR A 35 0.80 27.49 -6.32
CA THR A 35 0.09 28.76 -6.16
C THR A 35 0.83 29.69 -5.21
N ALA A 36 1.30 29.18 -4.08
CA ALA A 36 2.04 29.96 -3.11
C ALA A 36 3.41 30.42 -3.64
N HIS A 37 4.11 29.58 -4.41
CA HIS A 37 5.38 29.95 -5.04
C HIS A 37 5.21 31.12 -6.03
N ALA A 38 4.14 31.10 -6.82
CA ALA A 38 3.92 32.12 -7.85
C ALA A 38 3.33 33.44 -7.30
N ARG A 39 2.50 33.38 -6.26
CA ARG A 39 1.70 34.53 -5.77
C ARG A 39 2.03 34.95 -4.34
N GLY A 40 3.01 34.31 -3.70
CA GLY A 40 3.21 34.38 -2.25
C GLY A 40 2.22 33.47 -1.50
N PRO A 41 2.47 33.18 -0.21
CA PRO A 41 1.60 32.31 0.59
C PRO A 41 0.25 32.94 0.96
N GLU A 42 0.10 34.27 0.90
CA GLU A 42 -1.04 35.00 1.42
C GLU A 42 -2.39 34.61 0.79
N PRO A 43 -2.52 34.43 -0.55
CA PRO A 43 -3.78 33.98 -1.15
C PRO A 43 -4.23 32.61 -0.64
N VAL A 44 -3.28 31.68 -0.43
CA VAL A 44 -3.56 30.35 0.13
C VAL A 44 -4.04 30.46 1.57
N VAL A 45 -3.35 31.24 2.40
CA VAL A 45 -3.73 31.46 3.80
C VAL A 45 -5.12 32.11 3.90
N ALA A 46 -5.41 33.09 3.05
CA ALA A 46 -6.71 33.78 3.01
C ALA A 46 -7.84 32.80 2.63
N ALA A 47 -7.66 32.02 1.58
CA ALA A 47 -8.65 31.03 1.17
C ALA A 47 -8.88 29.96 2.24
N CYS A 48 -7.82 29.48 2.92
CA CYS A 48 -7.97 28.57 4.06
C CYS A 48 -8.70 29.17 5.25
N ARG A 49 -8.61 30.49 5.46
CA ARG A 49 -9.34 31.20 6.53
C ARG A 49 -10.84 31.28 6.23
N GLU A 50 -11.19 31.39 4.96
CA GLU A 50 -12.58 31.48 4.49
C GLU A 50 -13.23 30.10 4.28
N ALA A 51 -12.41 29.07 4.08
CA ALA A 51 -12.87 27.70 3.89
C ALA A 51 -13.62 27.16 5.12
N THR A 52 -14.79 26.56 4.88
CA THR A 52 -15.56 25.86 5.91
C THR A 52 -15.33 24.36 5.81
N LEU A 53 -14.73 23.77 6.83
CA LEU A 53 -14.52 22.33 6.87
C LEU A 53 -15.78 21.58 7.29
N SER A 54 -16.07 20.47 6.62
CA SER A 54 -17.10 19.55 7.10
C SER A 54 -16.73 18.98 8.47
N SER A 55 -17.72 18.70 9.32
CA SER A 55 -17.49 18.10 10.63
C SER A 55 -16.78 16.74 10.53
N LEU A 56 -17.00 15.99 9.44
CA LEU A 56 -16.32 14.71 9.20
C LEU A 56 -14.86 14.90 8.81
N ALA A 57 -14.52 15.86 7.94
CA ALA A 57 -13.13 16.17 7.62
C ALA A 57 -12.39 16.67 8.87
N PHE A 58 -13.06 17.47 9.70
CA PHE A 58 -12.51 17.87 10.99
C PHE A 58 -12.28 16.69 11.95
N LEU A 59 -13.12 15.65 11.93
CA LEU A 59 -13.01 14.50 12.85
C LEU A 59 -12.06 13.41 12.35
N PHE A 60 -11.93 13.24 11.04
CA PHE A 60 -11.26 12.08 10.47
C PHE A 60 -10.12 12.43 9.50
N GLY A 61 -10.11 13.61 8.88
CA GLY A 61 -9.06 14.02 7.94
C GLY A 61 -7.93 14.81 8.61
N TYR A 62 -6.69 14.53 8.22
CA TYR A 62 -5.54 15.32 8.67
C TYR A 62 -5.32 16.55 7.77
N SER A 63 -5.62 16.46 6.47
CA SER A 63 -5.42 17.55 5.51
C SER A 63 -6.30 18.75 5.85
N GLY A 64 -7.60 18.51 6.07
CA GLY A 64 -8.55 19.54 6.53
C GLY A 64 -8.08 20.24 7.80
N ARG A 65 -7.69 19.48 8.84
CA ARG A 65 -7.17 20.06 10.11
C ARG A 65 -5.94 20.94 9.90
N LEU A 66 -5.01 20.50 9.05
CA LEU A 66 -3.81 21.27 8.73
C LEU A 66 -4.14 22.57 7.99
N LEU A 67 -5.06 22.52 7.03
CA LEU A 67 -5.51 23.70 6.30
C LEU A 67 -6.28 24.69 7.20
N GLN A 68 -7.08 24.20 8.15
CA GLN A 68 -7.71 25.07 9.16
C GLN A 68 -6.66 25.83 9.97
N ARG A 69 -5.63 25.12 10.42
CA ARG A 69 -4.53 25.68 11.22
C ARG A 69 -3.68 26.67 10.43
N LEU A 70 -3.61 26.52 9.11
CA LEU A 70 -3.03 27.53 8.24
C LEU A 70 -3.90 28.79 8.22
N GLY A 71 -5.22 28.64 8.05
CA GLY A 71 -6.18 29.75 7.99
C GLY A 71 -6.30 30.54 9.30
N ASP A 72 -6.24 29.85 10.45
CA ASP A 72 -6.28 30.46 11.79
C ASP A 72 -4.93 31.01 12.27
N GLY A 73 -3.84 30.73 11.53
CA GLY A 73 -2.50 31.23 11.80
C GLY A 73 -1.74 30.49 12.89
N THR A 74 -2.19 29.29 13.29
CA THR A 74 -1.44 28.34 14.13
C THR A 74 -0.21 27.82 13.37
N ILE A 75 -0.39 27.46 12.09
CA ILE A 75 0.69 27.19 11.14
C ILE A 75 0.96 28.48 10.37
N ARG A 76 2.23 28.87 10.27
CA ARG A 76 2.64 30.10 9.59
C ARG A 76 3.71 29.80 8.55
N PRO A 77 3.48 30.14 7.26
CA PRO A 77 4.53 30.06 6.25
C PRO A 77 5.77 30.87 6.65
N GLY A 78 6.96 30.39 6.26
CA GLY A 78 8.25 30.99 6.63
C GLY A 78 8.72 30.66 8.05
N THR A 79 8.09 29.69 8.72
CA THR A 79 8.53 29.23 10.05
C THR A 79 8.99 27.78 10.00
N THR A 80 9.91 27.40 10.88
CA THR A 80 10.44 26.02 10.89
C THR A 80 9.53 25.12 11.74
N PRO A 81 8.96 24.04 11.17
CA PRO A 81 8.21 23.07 11.95
C PRO A 81 9.17 22.34 12.90
N ARG A 82 8.65 21.92 14.06
CA ARG A 82 9.40 21.03 14.94
C ARG A 82 9.42 19.62 14.33
N PRO A 83 10.58 18.94 14.26
CA PRO A 83 10.62 17.53 13.91
C PRO A 83 9.76 16.73 14.89
N ALA A 84 8.84 15.94 14.36
CA ALA A 84 7.94 15.10 15.15
C ALA A 84 8.24 13.63 14.89
N ARG A 85 8.12 12.80 15.93
CA ARG A 85 8.37 11.37 15.89
C ARG A 85 7.12 10.61 16.31
N SER A 86 6.91 9.48 15.67
CA SER A 86 5.80 8.60 16.04
C SER A 86 6.16 7.16 15.69
N PRO A 87 7.10 6.56 16.44
CA PRO A 87 7.58 5.21 16.15
C PRO A 87 6.50 4.13 16.34
N ARG A 88 5.49 4.40 17.19
CA ARG A 88 4.38 3.50 17.52
C ARG A 88 3.00 4.01 17.13
N GLY A 89 2.91 5.21 16.55
CA GLY A 89 1.63 5.78 16.13
C GLY A 89 1.18 5.27 14.75
N PRO A 90 0.24 5.99 14.13
CA PRO A 90 -0.40 5.56 12.90
C PRO A 90 0.51 5.75 11.67
N LEU A 91 0.36 4.89 10.65
CA LEU A 91 1.12 5.01 9.40
C LEU A 91 0.91 6.34 8.69
N VAL A 92 -0.29 6.93 8.83
CA VAL A 92 -0.65 8.22 8.22
C VAL A 92 0.16 9.38 8.79
N PHE A 93 0.85 9.19 9.93
CA PHE A 93 1.71 10.21 10.53
C PHE A 93 2.76 10.75 9.54
N LEU A 94 3.37 9.91 8.70
CA LEU A 94 4.37 10.38 7.73
C LEU A 94 3.75 11.33 6.69
N ALA A 95 2.58 10.99 6.15
CA ALA A 95 1.87 11.86 5.21
C ALA A 95 1.41 13.17 5.88
N ALA A 96 0.96 13.09 7.14
CA ALA A 96 0.53 14.23 7.91
C ALA A 96 1.69 15.17 8.27
N GLN A 97 2.85 14.63 8.66
CA GLN A 97 4.08 15.39 8.89
C GLN A 97 4.58 16.03 7.60
N HIS A 98 4.57 15.30 6.48
CA HIS A 98 4.96 15.85 5.19
C HIS A 98 4.08 17.07 4.81
N PHE A 99 2.76 16.92 4.90
CA PHE A 99 1.83 18.01 4.62
C PHE A 99 2.08 19.20 5.56
N HIS A 100 2.27 18.94 6.86
CA HIS A 100 2.59 19.96 7.84
C HIS A 100 3.89 20.72 7.51
N ASP A 101 4.96 20.00 7.17
CA ASP A 101 6.26 20.60 6.81
C ASP A 101 6.15 21.49 5.57
N VAL A 102 5.37 21.05 4.57
CA VAL A 102 5.11 21.82 3.35
C VAL A 102 4.33 23.10 3.65
N LEU A 103 3.32 23.06 4.51
CA LEU A 103 2.54 24.26 4.86
C LEU A 103 3.40 25.36 5.50
N HIS A 104 4.36 24.96 6.33
CA HIS A 104 5.34 25.87 6.93
C HIS A 104 6.26 26.54 5.90
N ARG A 105 6.35 26.00 4.68
CA ARG A 105 7.25 26.47 3.61
C ARG A 105 6.53 27.00 2.38
N LEU A 106 5.22 27.21 2.45
CA LEU A 106 4.48 27.82 1.35
C LEU A 106 5.13 29.16 0.95
N GLY A 107 5.30 29.35 -0.36
CA GLY A 107 6.00 30.50 -0.93
C GLY A 107 7.51 30.30 -1.13
N GLU A 108 8.15 29.42 -0.34
CA GLU A 108 9.56 29.09 -0.52
C GLU A 108 9.77 27.96 -1.54
N LEU A 109 8.93 26.93 -1.49
CA LEU A 109 9.10 25.71 -2.28
C LEU A 109 8.71 25.96 -3.75
N PRO A 110 9.58 25.68 -4.74
CA PRO A 110 9.19 25.80 -6.14
C PRO A 110 8.20 24.73 -6.60
N CYS A 111 8.35 23.51 -6.07
CA CYS A 111 7.53 22.35 -6.36
C CYS A 111 7.77 21.28 -5.29
N LEU A 112 7.01 20.18 -5.29
CA LEU A 112 7.30 19.02 -4.44
C LEU A 112 8.04 17.95 -5.24
N LEU A 113 9.11 17.40 -4.68
CA LEU A 113 9.83 16.28 -5.27
C LEU A 113 8.94 15.04 -5.37
N SER A 114 8.08 14.83 -4.36
CA SER A 114 7.25 13.64 -4.27
C SER A 114 6.06 13.62 -5.22
N THR A 115 5.64 14.74 -5.83
CA THR A 115 4.44 14.79 -6.68
C THR A 115 4.47 13.67 -7.75
N PRO A 116 3.47 12.77 -7.79
CA PRO A 116 3.45 11.70 -8.77
C PRO A 116 3.55 12.21 -10.21
N SER A 117 4.41 11.61 -11.00
CA SER A 117 4.52 11.85 -12.45
C SER A 117 3.41 11.15 -13.23
N ASN A 118 2.81 10.11 -12.65
CA ASN A 118 1.79 9.29 -13.29
C ASN A 118 0.78 8.74 -12.27
N SER A 119 -0.28 8.08 -12.77
CA SER A 119 -1.31 7.45 -11.94
C SER A 119 -0.83 6.24 -11.14
N ARG A 120 0.40 5.76 -11.38
CA ARG A 120 1.04 4.66 -10.62
C ARG A 120 1.72 5.14 -9.35
N TYR A 121 1.62 6.44 -9.04
CA TYR A 121 2.32 7.07 -7.92
C TYR A 121 3.85 7.00 -8.05
N GLU A 122 4.37 6.88 -9.27
CA GLU A 122 5.80 6.91 -9.51
C GLU A 122 6.27 8.33 -9.79
N VAL A 123 7.53 8.60 -9.44
CA VAL A 123 8.25 9.79 -9.89
C VAL A 123 9.27 9.30 -10.92
N THR A 124 9.29 9.91 -12.10
CA THR A 124 10.32 9.57 -13.11
C THR A 124 11.66 10.19 -12.71
N ALA A 125 12.77 9.57 -13.10
CA ALA A 125 14.09 10.15 -12.87
C ALA A 125 14.26 11.53 -13.54
N GLN A 126 13.60 11.76 -14.67
CA GLN A 126 13.62 13.07 -15.34
C GLN A 126 12.85 14.13 -14.56
N ASP A 127 11.62 13.82 -14.12
CA ASP A 127 10.84 14.75 -13.30
C ASP A 127 11.56 15.08 -11.99
N LEU A 128 12.20 14.09 -11.35
CA LEU A 128 13.02 14.35 -10.17
C LEU A 128 14.17 15.29 -10.48
N ARG A 129 14.89 15.06 -11.59
CA ARG A 129 16.01 15.89 -12.03
C ARG A 129 15.55 17.33 -12.26
N ASP A 130 14.50 17.53 -13.03
CA ASP A 130 13.95 18.85 -13.36
C ASP A 130 13.54 19.62 -12.09
N ARG A 131 12.89 18.92 -11.15
CA ARG A 131 12.50 19.51 -9.86
C ARG A 131 13.72 19.89 -9.03
N VAL A 132 14.71 19.00 -8.91
CA VAL A 132 15.96 19.28 -8.15
C VAL A 132 16.75 20.43 -8.79
N GLU A 133 16.79 20.53 -10.11
CA GLU A 133 17.40 21.66 -10.82
C GLU A 133 16.71 22.98 -10.48
N GLN A 134 15.38 23.00 -10.39
CA GLN A 134 14.63 24.18 -9.94
C GLN A 134 14.96 24.57 -8.49
N TYR A 135 15.03 23.60 -7.57
CA TYR A 135 15.47 23.86 -6.19
C TYR A 135 16.86 24.47 -6.12
N ASN A 136 17.81 23.97 -6.92
CA ASN A 136 19.17 24.51 -6.99
C ASN A 136 19.19 25.92 -7.61
N HIS A 137 18.38 26.16 -8.65
CA HIS A 137 18.24 27.46 -9.29
C HIS A 137 17.75 28.52 -8.30
N ASP A 138 16.73 28.17 -7.51
CA ASP A 138 16.12 29.07 -6.52
C ASP A 138 16.88 29.12 -5.19
N ASN A 139 17.98 28.35 -5.06
CA ASN A 139 18.77 28.20 -3.83
C ASN A 139 17.92 27.79 -2.62
N VAL A 140 16.97 26.88 -2.85
CA VAL A 140 16.04 26.35 -1.86
C VAL A 140 16.53 24.97 -1.42
N VAL A 141 16.59 24.74 -0.10
CA VAL A 141 16.92 23.41 0.46
C VAL A 141 15.71 22.46 0.38
N LEU A 142 15.96 21.16 0.25
CA LEU A 142 14.91 20.13 0.20
C LEU A 142 14.33 19.81 1.59
N GLU A 143 13.07 19.38 1.65
CA GLU A 143 12.47 18.84 2.89
C GLU A 143 12.73 17.34 3.05
N PRO A 144 13.17 16.87 4.24
CA PRO A 144 13.43 15.44 4.48
C PRO A 144 12.21 14.54 4.24
N THR A 145 11.01 14.97 4.62
CA THR A 145 9.77 14.20 4.42
C THR A 145 9.40 14.08 2.95
N ASP A 146 9.59 15.14 2.18
CA ASP A 146 9.36 15.15 0.72
C ASP A 146 10.39 14.26 -0.01
N VAL A 147 11.67 14.33 0.38
CA VAL A 147 12.72 13.44 -0.16
C VAL A 147 12.41 11.97 0.14
N ALA A 148 11.99 11.65 1.37
CA ALA A 148 11.67 10.27 1.74
C ALA A 148 10.54 9.67 0.88
N ILE A 149 9.47 10.45 0.67
CA ILE A 149 8.33 10.02 -0.15
C ILE A 149 8.75 9.94 -1.63
N ALA A 150 9.48 10.93 -2.14
CA ALA A 150 9.97 10.93 -3.52
C ALA A 150 10.83 9.70 -3.83
N LEU A 151 11.79 9.36 -2.97
CA LEU A 151 12.65 8.17 -3.15
C LEU A 151 11.85 6.87 -3.16
N ALA A 152 10.78 6.76 -2.37
CA ALA A 152 9.91 5.59 -2.38
C ALA A 152 9.06 5.46 -3.66
N ARG A 153 8.93 6.54 -4.43
CA ARG A 153 8.21 6.60 -5.72
C ARG A 153 9.11 6.43 -6.94
N LEU A 154 10.43 6.52 -6.79
CA LEU A 154 11.39 6.29 -7.88
C LEU A 154 11.52 4.81 -8.23
N ARG A 155 11.96 4.52 -9.47
CA ARG A 155 12.43 3.19 -9.86
C ARG A 155 13.93 3.08 -9.67
N ARG A 156 14.37 2.00 -9.02
CA ARG A 156 15.80 1.72 -8.76
C ARG A 156 16.64 1.51 -10.02
N THR A 157 15.99 1.16 -11.13
CA THR A 157 16.65 0.86 -12.41
C THR A 157 16.98 2.10 -13.24
N ASP A 158 16.41 3.25 -12.89
CA ASP A 158 16.58 4.48 -13.65
C ASP A 158 17.93 5.15 -13.36
N ASP A 159 18.38 6.03 -14.26
CA ASP A 159 19.61 6.80 -14.06
C ASP A 159 19.38 8.06 -13.20
N HIS A 160 19.92 8.00 -11.99
CA HIS A 160 19.84 9.08 -10.99
C HIS A 160 21.15 9.90 -10.89
N THR A 161 22.10 9.68 -11.81
CA THR A 161 23.40 10.35 -11.79
C THR A 161 23.24 11.87 -11.91
N GLY A 162 24.02 12.61 -11.12
CA GLY A 162 24.05 14.07 -11.14
C GLY A 162 22.91 14.75 -10.40
N ILE A 163 21.92 14.01 -9.88
CA ILE A 163 20.84 14.56 -9.07
C ILE A 163 21.36 14.82 -7.66
N ASP A 164 21.53 16.11 -7.30
CA ASP A 164 22.02 16.50 -5.99
C ASP A 164 21.49 17.86 -5.53
N ALA A 165 21.20 17.99 -4.23
CA ALA A 165 20.78 19.22 -3.58
C ALA A 165 20.94 19.10 -2.05
N PRO A 166 21.10 20.22 -1.33
CA PRO A 166 21.10 20.23 0.14
C PRO A 166 19.73 19.86 0.72
N ILE A 167 19.72 19.11 1.82
CA ILE A 167 18.51 18.70 2.53
C ILE A 167 18.47 19.40 3.90
N ARG A 168 17.34 20.00 4.25
CA ARG A 168 17.16 20.73 5.51
C ARG A 168 17.40 19.80 6.71
N GLY A 169 18.25 20.22 7.64
CA GLY A 169 18.49 19.49 8.89
C GLY A 169 19.14 18.11 8.71
N CYS A 170 19.68 17.81 7.53
CA CYS A 170 20.38 16.58 7.23
C CYS A 170 21.84 16.90 6.88
N GLU A 171 22.79 16.13 7.43
CA GLU A 171 24.22 16.29 7.11
C GLU A 171 24.57 15.77 5.72
N LEU A 172 23.76 14.85 5.20
CA LEU A 172 23.93 14.27 3.87
C LEU A 172 23.23 15.12 2.82
N ARG A 173 23.80 15.10 1.62
CA ARG A 173 23.17 15.67 0.41
C ARG A 173 22.34 14.61 -0.31
N LEU A 174 21.45 15.04 -1.20
CA LEU A 174 20.53 14.14 -1.91
C LEU A 174 21.26 13.00 -2.65
N ALA A 175 22.40 13.26 -3.30
CA ALA A 175 23.14 12.21 -3.99
C ALA A 175 23.57 11.07 -3.05
N GLN A 176 24.00 11.40 -1.82
CA GLN A 176 24.41 10.41 -0.82
C GLN A 176 23.21 9.62 -0.29
N VAL A 177 22.05 10.27 -0.14
CA VAL A 177 20.82 9.60 0.27
C VAL A 177 20.29 8.67 -0.84
N ILE A 178 20.41 9.07 -2.11
CA ILE A 178 20.11 8.21 -3.28
C ILE A 178 21.04 6.99 -3.30
N GLU A 179 22.32 7.14 -2.98
CA GLU A 179 23.27 6.02 -2.87
C GLU A 179 22.87 5.04 -1.76
N ILE A 180 22.50 5.54 -0.58
CA ILE A 180 21.97 4.72 0.53
C ILE A 180 20.71 3.99 0.07
N TRP A 181 19.76 4.70 -0.54
CA TRP A 181 18.51 4.11 -1.01
C TRP A 181 18.77 3.01 -2.05
N SER A 182 19.53 3.30 -3.11
CA SER A 182 19.75 2.40 -4.24
C SER A 182 20.54 1.14 -3.87
N SER A 183 21.51 1.25 -2.96
CA SER A 183 22.35 0.13 -2.50
C SER A 183 21.72 -0.71 -1.39
N ALA A 184 20.66 -0.20 -0.74
CA ALA A 184 20.03 -0.90 0.38
C ALA A 184 19.44 -2.26 -0.02
N ARG A 185 19.77 -3.28 0.78
CA ARG A 185 19.04 -4.55 0.80
C ARG A 185 17.91 -4.45 1.81
N ILE A 186 16.68 -4.44 1.32
CA ILE A 186 15.49 -4.37 2.16
C ILE A 186 15.12 -5.78 2.60
N GLU A 187 15.04 -6.01 3.90
CA GLU A 187 14.48 -7.25 4.45
C GLU A 187 13.01 -7.38 4.02
N PRO A 188 12.58 -8.52 3.46
CA PRO A 188 11.19 -8.71 3.05
C PRO A 188 10.20 -8.49 4.20
N ALA A 189 9.01 -7.99 3.87
CA ALA A 189 7.93 -7.85 4.83
C ALA A 189 7.53 -9.23 5.38
N GLY A 190 7.43 -9.32 6.70
CA GLY A 190 7.01 -10.52 7.41
C GLY A 190 6.06 -10.23 8.55
N LEU A 191 5.70 -11.28 9.27
CA LEU A 191 4.82 -11.20 10.44
C LEU A 191 5.60 -11.64 11.68
N SER A 192 5.35 -10.94 12.78
CA SER A 192 5.87 -11.28 14.10
C SER A 192 4.77 -11.14 15.14
N LEU A 193 4.95 -11.78 16.29
CA LEU A 193 4.07 -11.65 17.45
C LEU A 193 4.76 -10.77 18.50
N SER A 194 4.04 -9.77 18.98
CA SER A 194 4.40 -9.03 20.20
C SER A 194 3.48 -9.42 21.36
N PRO A 195 3.98 -9.42 22.61
CA PRO A 195 3.13 -9.59 23.78
C PRO A 195 2.03 -8.51 23.83
N GLY A 196 0.77 -8.90 24.05
CA GLY A 196 -0.33 -7.96 24.25
C GLY A 196 -0.28 -7.29 25.63
N THR A 197 -0.82 -6.07 25.75
CA THR A 197 -0.70 -5.25 26.98
C THR A 197 -1.82 -5.45 28.00
N ALA A 198 -2.91 -6.18 27.69
CA ALA A 198 -4.06 -6.24 28.61
C ALA A 198 -4.81 -7.57 28.73
N ARG A 199 -4.64 -8.55 27.81
CA ARG A 199 -5.38 -9.83 27.85
C ARG A 199 -4.71 -10.95 27.03
N ASP A 200 -3.50 -11.39 27.37
CA ASP A 200 -2.82 -12.63 26.87
C ASP A 200 -2.88 -13.02 25.37
N GLU A 201 -3.44 -12.19 24.49
CA GLU A 201 -3.49 -12.40 23.05
C GLU A 201 -2.28 -11.68 22.46
N ALA A 202 -1.41 -12.45 21.83
CA ALA A 202 -0.32 -11.89 21.06
C ALA A 202 -0.89 -10.94 19.98
N VAL A 203 -0.26 -9.79 19.80
CA VAL A 203 -0.59 -8.85 18.73
C VAL A 203 0.34 -9.14 17.57
N LEU A 204 -0.23 -9.41 16.40
CA LEU A 204 0.56 -9.59 15.19
C LEU A 204 1.05 -8.22 14.72
N GLN A 205 2.30 -8.16 14.30
CA GLN A 205 2.96 -6.98 13.78
C GLN A 205 3.52 -7.28 12.41
N VAL A 206 3.58 -6.26 11.55
CA VAL A 206 4.38 -6.31 10.34
C VAL A 206 5.81 -5.91 10.67
N VAL A 207 6.76 -6.74 10.27
CA VAL A 207 8.21 -6.51 10.41
C VAL A 207 8.87 -6.47 9.04
N GLY A 208 10.11 -5.97 8.98
CA GLY A 208 10.83 -5.79 7.72
C GLY A 208 10.28 -4.64 6.87
N ASP A 209 10.65 -4.65 5.59
CA ASP A 209 10.26 -3.67 4.58
C ASP A 209 10.45 -2.22 5.03
N VAL A 210 11.58 -1.97 5.70
CA VAL A 210 11.91 -0.66 6.27
C VAL A 210 12.52 0.24 5.18
N PRO A 211 12.04 1.48 5.02
CA PRO A 211 12.65 2.43 4.09
C PRO A 211 14.04 2.87 4.57
N ALA A 212 15.08 2.36 3.91
CA ALA A 212 16.48 2.62 4.25
C ALA A 212 16.87 4.11 4.41
N PRO A 213 16.44 5.05 3.54
CA PRO A 213 16.89 6.44 3.66
C PRO A 213 16.29 7.20 4.84
N HIS A 214 15.20 6.71 5.46
CA HIS A 214 14.50 7.46 6.51
C HIS A 214 15.40 7.80 7.70
N ALA A 215 16.22 6.86 8.17
CA ALA A 215 17.11 7.11 9.31
C ALA A 215 18.15 8.20 8.99
N ALA A 216 18.70 8.19 7.78
CA ALA A 216 19.63 9.20 7.30
C ALA A 216 18.97 10.59 7.15
N LEU A 217 17.68 10.62 6.84
CA LEU A 217 16.84 11.81 6.77
C LEU A 217 16.32 12.28 8.15
N GLY A 218 16.70 11.60 9.24
CA GLY A 218 16.26 11.94 10.60
C GLY A 218 14.80 11.59 10.89
N LEU A 219 14.17 10.76 10.07
CA LEU A 219 12.77 10.33 10.22
C LEU A 219 12.67 9.12 11.13
N ASP A 220 11.75 9.19 12.09
CA ASP A 220 11.49 8.17 13.10
C ASP A 220 9.98 7.97 13.27
N THR A 221 9.41 7.10 12.44
CA THR A 221 7.96 6.90 12.31
C THR A 221 7.61 5.40 12.36
N ALA A 222 6.32 5.07 12.40
CA ALA A 222 5.84 3.69 12.30
C ALA A 222 6.32 2.94 11.02
N TRP A 223 6.81 3.66 10.00
CA TRP A 223 7.45 3.07 8.82
C TRP A 223 8.85 2.49 9.09
N ASN A 224 9.47 2.87 10.21
CA ASN A 224 10.82 2.45 10.61
C ASN A 224 10.83 1.29 11.59
N HIS A 225 9.69 1.02 12.23
CA HIS A 225 9.57 0.08 13.34
C HIS A 225 8.58 -1.05 13.03
N PRO A 226 8.63 -2.17 13.79
CA PRO A 226 7.55 -3.15 13.77
C PRO A 226 6.19 -2.46 13.93
N HIS A 227 5.32 -2.63 12.94
CA HIS A 227 4.05 -1.92 12.91
C HIS A 227 2.94 -2.81 13.45
N HIS A 228 2.37 -2.40 14.59
CA HIS A 228 1.11 -2.93 15.07
C HIS A 228 0.00 -2.37 14.19
N TYR A 229 -0.79 -3.22 13.57
CA TYR A 229 -1.93 -2.76 12.79
C TYR A 229 -3.13 -2.38 13.68
N GLU A 230 -2.96 -2.03 14.96
CA GLU A 230 -4.09 -1.67 15.84
C GLU A 230 -4.83 -0.41 15.36
N ALA A 231 -6.14 -0.34 15.64
CA ALA A 231 -6.97 0.82 15.28
C ALA A 231 -6.76 2.00 16.22
N SER A 232 -6.46 1.68 17.47
CA SER A 232 -6.34 2.61 18.56
C SER A 232 -4.88 2.70 18.97
N HIS A 233 -4.34 3.91 19.01
CA HIS A 233 -2.99 4.19 19.50
C HIS A 233 -3.09 4.86 20.86
N GLN A 234 -2.08 4.71 21.72
CA GLN A 234 -2.07 5.47 22.96
C GLN A 234 -1.81 6.94 22.63
N LEU A 235 -2.37 7.86 23.42
CA LEU A 235 -2.21 9.30 23.19
C LEU A 235 -0.72 9.72 23.17
N HIS A 236 0.12 9.05 23.97
CA HIS A 236 1.56 9.32 23.99
C HIS A 236 2.29 8.86 22.71
N ASP A 237 1.76 7.87 21.97
CA ASP A 237 2.34 7.41 20.71
C ASP A 237 2.18 8.44 19.58
N VAL A 238 1.29 9.42 19.77
CA VAL A 238 0.95 10.46 18.80
C VAL A 238 1.14 11.89 19.34
N ALA A 239 1.82 12.01 20.48
CA ALA A 239 1.96 13.26 21.23
C ALA A 239 2.84 14.32 20.55
N ASP A 240 3.63 13.95 19.54
CA ASP A 240 4.49 14.90 18.83
C ASP A 240 3.72 15.74 17.79
N LEU A 241 2.51 15.30 17.39
CA LEU A 241 1.58 16.06 16.55
C LEU A 241 0.16 16.00 17.14
N PRO A 242 -0.06 16.37 18.42
CA PRO A 242 -1.34 16.19 19.10
C PRO A 242 -2.45 16.98 18.40
N ALA A 243 -2.04 18.04 17.72
CA ALA A 243 -2.78 18.88 16.80
C ALA A 243 -3.59 18.15 15.72
N LEU A 244 -3.10 17.01 15.26
CA LEU A 244 -3.61 16.27 14.11
C LEU A 244 -4.50 15.11 14.53
N TRP A 245 -4.61 14.85 15.82
CA TRP A 245 -5.33 13.73 16.39
C TRP A 245 -6.44 14.30 17.26
N SER A 246 -7.69 14.02 16.92
CA SER A 246 -8.75 14.25 17.90
C SER A 246 -8.56 13.19 18.99
N PRO A 247 -8.31 13.57 20.26
CA PRO A 247 -8.44 12.59 21.32
C PRO A 247 -9.88 12.07 21.27
N ALA A 248 -10.04 10.74 21.22
CA ALA A 248 -11.31 10.18 21.65
C ALA A 248 -11.49 10.50 23.15
N GLU A 249 -12.70 10.44 23.69
CA GLU A 249 -12.86 10.47 25.15
C GLU A 249 -12.00 9.33 25.76
N GLY A 250 -10.90 9.67 26.43
CA GLY A 250 -9.97 8.69 27.03
C GLY A 250 -8.48 8.90 26.68
N SER A 251 -7.69 7.85 26.82
CA SER A 251 -6.22 7.86 26.64
C SER A 251 -5.74 7.33 25.28
N THR A 252 -6.65 7.16 24.31
CA THR A 252 -6.37 6.56 22.99
C THR A 252 -6.87 7.41 21.82
N VAL A 253 -6.21 7.27 20.68
CA VAL A 253 -6.58 7.89 19.40
C VAL A 253 -6.92 6.80 18.41
N ASP A 254 -8.14 6.82 17.89
CA ASP A 254 -8.56 5.91 16.82
C ASP A 254 -8.18 6.48 15.46
N THR A 255 -7.45 5.67 14.68
CA THR A 255 -7.11 6.00 13.31
C THR A 255 -7.75 5.00 12.35
N ARG A 256 -8.42 5.55 11.34
CA ARG A 256 -8.98 4.76 10.25
C ARG A 256 -7.88 4.50 9.21
N PRO A 257 -7.97 3.41 8.45
CA PRO A 257 -7.12 3.23 7.29
C PRO A 257 -7.43 4.34 6.28
N HIS A 258 -6.43 5.15 5.95
CA HIS A 258 -6.53 6.20 4.93
C HIS A 258 -6.09 5.66 3.56
N ASP A 259 -6.69 6.12 2.47
CA ASP A 259 -6.26 5.69 1.13
C ASP A 259 -4.80 6.08 0.86
N ILE A 260 -4.39 7.28 1.29
CA ILE A 260 -3.00 7.76 1.13
C ILE A 260 -1.95 6.79 1.68
N ILE A 261 -2.20 6.06 2.78
CA ILE A 261 -1.19 5.14 3.32
C ILE A 261 -0.95 3.93 2.42
N MET A 262 -1.94 3.56 1.59
CA MET A 262 -1.82 2.47 0.63
C MET A 262 -0.94 2.87 -0.55
N ARG A 263 -0.83 4.18 -0.82
CA ARG A 263 -0.11 4.72 -1.98
C ARG A 263 1.14 5.54 -1.66
N LEU A 264 1.36 5.87 -0.40
CA LEU A 264 2.41 6.82 0.02
C LEU A 264 3.80 6.35 -0.40
N LEU A 265 4.14 5.09 -0.09
CA LEU A 265 5.46 4.50 -0.33
C LEU A 265 5.31 3.23 -1.20
N PRO A 266 5.18 3.33 -2.54
CA PRO A 266 4.95 2.20 -3.44
C PRO A 266 6.02 1.09 -3.40
N GLN A 267 7.26 1.42 -3.01
CA GLN A 267 8.33 0.44 -2.78
C GLN A 267 8.19 -0.37 -1.49
N HIS A 268 7.32 0.05 -0.56
CA HIS A 268 7.20 -0.50 0.79
C HIS A 268 5.76 -0.93 1.13
N PRO A 269 5.18 -1.90 0.38
CA PRO A 269 3.78 -2.29 0.54
C PRO A 269 3.50 -3.17 1.76
N GLY A 270 4.52 -3.59 2.53
CA GLY A 270 4.36 -4.53 3.64
C GLY A 270 3.44 -4.02 4.75
N ARG A 271 3.61 -2.77 5.18
CA ARG A 271 2.77 -2.14 6.21
C ARG A 271 1.33 -1.92 5.72
N PRO A 272 1.08 -1.38 4.52
CA PRO A 272 -0.24 -1.38 3.89
C PRO A 272 -0.89 -2.77 3.83
N ALA A 273 -0.15 -3.83 3.48
CA ALA A 273 -0.68 -5.19 3.48
C ALA A 273 -1.12 -5.65 4.90
N GLY A 274 -0.42 -5.22 5.95
CA GLY A 274 -0.83 -5.43 7.34
C GLY A 274 -2.18 -4.75 7.68
N VAL A 275 -2.45 -3.58 7.11
CA VAL A 275 -3.74 -2.89 7.28
C VAL A 275 -4.87 -3.65 6.59
N VAL A 276 -4.65 -4.14 5.37
CA VAL A 276 -5.61 -5.02 4.67
C VAL A 276 -5.89 -6.28 5.51
N LEU A 277 -4.83 -6.91 6.04
CA LEU A 277 -4.95 -8.09 6.89
C LEU A 277 -5.83 -7.82 8.12
N ARG A 278 -5.64 -6.69 8.81
CA ARG A 278 -6.52 -6.29 9.92
C ARG A 278 -7.98 -6.24 9.48
N LEU A 279 -8.28 -5.52 8.41
CA LEU A 279 -9.66 -5.33 7.95
C LEU A 279 -10.34 -6.68 7.70
N LEU A 280 -9.66 -7.60 7.02
CA LEU A 280 -10.14 -8.97 6.84
C LEU A 280 -10.43 -9.68 8.16
N ARG A 281 -9.52 -9.61 9.12
CA ARG A 281 -9.64 -10.30 10.41
C ARG A 281 -10.72 -9.73 11.31
N TRP A 282 -11.11 -8.47 11.12
CA TRP A 282 -12.25 -7.83 11.77
C TRP A 282 -13.56 -7.87 10.96
N SER A 283 -13.57 -8.61 9.85
CA SER A 283 -14.73 -8.85 8.97
C SER A 283 -15.19 -7.66 8.14
N ASP A 284 -14.32 -6.69 7.90
CA ASP A 284 -14.55 -5.62 6.91
C ASP A 284 -13.97 -6.06 5.56
N THR A 285 -14.76 -6.81 4.78
CA THR A 285 -14.28 -7.41 3.52
C THR A 285 -14.23 -6.40 2.39
N ASP A 286 -15.18 -5.46 2.33
CA ASP A 286 -15.18 -4.39 1.33
C ASP A 286 -14.04 -3.40 1.58
N GLY A 287 -13.86 -2.95 2.84
CA GLY A 287 -12.73 -2.08 3.19
C GLY A 287 -11.39 -2.76 2.95
N ALA A 288 -11.27 -4.06 3.23
CA ALA A 288 -10.06 -4.83 2.90
C ALA A 288 -9.79 -4.91 1.39
N LEU A 289 -10.84 -5.14 0.59
CA LEU A 289 -10.70 -5.18 -0.87
C LEU A 289 -10.31 -3.81 -1.44
N ASP A 290 -10.93 -2.73 -0.98
CA ASP A 290 -10.63 -1.37 -1.44
C ASP A 290 -9.18 -0.98 -1.08
N ALA A 291 -8.76 -1.25 0.16
CA ALA A 291 -7.38 -1.06 0.60
C ALA A 291 -6.38 -1.91 -0.20
N LEU A 292 -6.72 -3.18 -0.48
CA LEU A 292 -5.89 -4.07 -1.29
C LEU A 292 -5.74 -3.54 -2.72
N ILE A 293 -6.85 -3.16 -3.36
CA ILE A 293 -6.83 -2.60 -4.72
C ILE A 293 -5.96 -1.34 -4.74
N SER A 294 -6.14 -0.43 -3.80
CA SER A 294 -5.34 0.80 -3.73
C SER A 294 -3.84 0.51 -3.60
N CYS A 295 -3.46 -0.41 -2.69
CA CYS A 295 -2.07 -0.81 -2.49
C CYS A 295 -1.49 -1.54 -3.72
N ALA A 296 -2.18 -2.57 -4.22
CA ALA A 296 -1.74 -3.39 -5.36
C ALA A 296 -1.60 -2.60 -6.66
N THR A 297 -2.42 -1.55 -6.82
CA THR A 297 -2.40 -0.64 -7.98
C THR A 297 -1.19 0.27 -8.00
N VAL A 298 -0.43 0.43 -6.91
CA VAL A 298 0.81 1.22 -6.95
C VAL A 298 2.05 0.41 -6.57
N ALA A 299 1.90 -0.66 -5.77
CA ALA A 299 3.00 -1.45 -5.26
C ALA A 299 3.99 -1.84 -6.36
N GLN A 300 5.25 -1.43 -6.23
CA GLN A 300 6.27 -1.70 -7.26
C GLN A 300 6.61 -3.19 -7.37
N ARG A 301 6.37 -3.97 -6.31
CA ARG A 301 6.59 -5.43 -6.29
C ARG A 301 5.62 -6.13 -5.34
N PHE A 302 5.26 -7.35 -5.69
CA PHE A 302 4.50 -8.26 -4.82
C PHE A 302 5.45 -9.11 -3.98
N GLY A 303 5.73 -8.64 -2.76
CA GLY A 303 6.41 -9.46 -1.75
C GLY A 303 5.51 -10.56 -1.17
N GLU A 304 6.11 -11.51 -0.44
CA GLU A 304 5.39 -12.65 0.15
C GLU A 304 4.16 -12.22 0.96
N LEU A 305 4.29 -11.25 1.87
CA LEU A 305 3.19 -10.78 2.70
C LEU A 305 2.03 -10.20 1.86
N LEU A 306 2.32 -9.34 0.88
CA LEU A 306 1.28 -8.76 0.01
C LEU A 306 0.56 -9.86 -0.79
N THR A 307 1.30 -10.86 -1.28
CA THR A 307 0.71 -11.98 -2.02
C THR A 307 -0.14 -12.88 -1.13
N VAL A 308 0.33 -13.21 0.07
CA VAL A 308 -0.45 -13.97 1.07
C VAL A 308 -1.74 -13.23 1.41
N VAL A 309 -1.66 -11.93 1.68
CA VAL A 309 -2.82 -11.08 2.00
C VAL A 309 -3.78 -10.97 0.80
N THR A 310 -3.27 -10.91 -0.43
CA THR A 310 -4.08 -10.95 -1.66
C THR A 310 -4.89 -12.25 -1.74
N LEU A 311 -4.24 -13.40 -1.53
CA LEU A 311 -4.89 -14.71 -1.58
C LEU A 311 -5.86 -14.93 -0.41
N ALA A 312 -5.53 -14.41 0.77
CA ALA A 312 -6.41 -14.41 1.94
C ALA A 312 -7.66 -13.54 1.73
N THR A 313 -7.49 -12.37 1.09
CA THR A 313 -8.60 -11.50 0.66
C THR A 313 -9.49 -12.25 -0.32
N CYS A 314 -8.91 -12.79 -1.40
CA CYS A 314 -9.61 -13.57 -2.41
C CYS A 314 -10.42 -14.74 -1.83
N SER A 315 -9.90 -15.39 -0.78
CA SER A 315 -10.56 -16.49 -0.08
C SER A 315 -11.88 -16.09 0.61
N ARG A 316 -12.21 -14.79 0.66
CA ARG A 316 -13.43 -14.25 1.26
C ARG A 316 -14.34 -13.53 0.28
N LEU A 317 -13.89 -13.26 -0.93
CA LEU A 317 -14.64 -12.47 -1.90
C LEU A 317 -15.85 -13.23 -2.46
N ASP A 318 -16.84 -12.46 -2.89
CA ASP A 318 -17.92 -12.90 -3.77
C ASP A 318 -17.53 -12.73 -5.26
N PRO A 319 -18.30 -13.30 -6.21
CA PRO A 319 -17.96 -13.23 -7.64
C PRO A 319 -17.88 -11.80 -8.22
N SER A 320 -18.64 -10.84 -7.70
CA SER A 320 -18.59 -9.45 -8.15
C SER A 320 -17.31 -8.76 -7.69
N GLN A 321 -16.89 -9.03 -6.45
CA GLN A 321 -15.66 -8.53 -5.86
C GLN A 321 -14.41 -9.11 -6.54
N VAL A 322 -14.43 -10.40 -6.91
CA VAL A 322 -13.32 -11.04 -7.64
C VAL A 322 -13.07 -10.32 -8.99
N LYS A 323 -14.12 -9.89 -9.68
CA LYS A 323 -14.00 -9.14 -10.95
C LYS A 323 -13.30 -7.78 -10.78
N ARG A 324 -13.35 -7.19 -9.59
CA ARG A 324 -12.63 -5.95 -9.27
C ARG A 324 -11.13 -6.20 -9.05
N LEU A 325 -10.77 -7.33 -8.46
CA LEU A 325 -9.37 -7.68 -8.14
C LEU A 325 -8.59 -8.24 -9.33
N ALA A 326 -9.22 -9.06 -10.18
CA ALA A 326 -8.58 -9.70 -11.33
C ALA A 326 -7.78 -8.74 -12.25
N PRO A 327 -8.34 -7.59 -12.72
CA PRO A 327 -7.59 -6.68 -13.59
C PRO A 327 -6.35 -6.09 -12.91
N VAL A 328 -6.42 -5.81 -11.61
CA VAL A 328 -5.30 -5.24 -10.84
C VAL A 328 -4.10 -6.21 -10.80
N LEU A 329 -4.36 -7.50 -10.61
CA LEU A 329 -3.30 -8.53 -10.62
C LEU A 329 -2.77 -8.78 -12.03
N LEU A 330 -3.63 -8.71 -13.04
CA LEU A 330 -3.23 -8.87 -14.43
C LEU A 330 -2.32 -7.72 -14.88
N ASP A 331 -2.64 -6.49 -14.52
CA ASP A 331 -1.80 -5.33 -14.79
C ASP A 331 -0.49 -5.40 -14.01
N ALA A 332 -0.51 -5.88 -12.77
CA ALA A 332 0.72 -6.15 -12.01
C ALA A 332 1.64 -7.18 -12.65
N TRP A 333 1.08 -8.21 -13.27
CA TRP A 333 1.87 -9.18 -14.00
C TRP A 333 2.43 -8.63 -15.32
N ARG A 334 1.61 -7.89 -16.08
CA ARG A 334 2.05 -7.23 -17.33
C ARG A 334 3.16 -6.22 -17.11
N GLU A 335 3.22 -5.63 -15.92
CA GLU A 335 4.24 -4.67 -15.51
C GLU A 335 5.43 -5.33 -14.77
N ASP A 336 5.53 -6.67 -14.78
CA ASP A 336 6.59 -7.46 -14.11
C ASP A 336 6.71 -7.24 -12.59
N ARG A 337 5.64 -6.76 -11.94
CA ARG A 337 5.59 -6.52 -10.49
C ARG A 337 5.10 -7.72 -9.71
N LEU A 338 4.33 -8.59 -10.35
CA LEU A 338 3.80 -9.84 -9.83
C LEU A 338 4.17 -10.98 -10.78
N SER A 339 4.79 -12.04 -10.29
CA SER A 339 5.06 -13.24 -11.08
C SER A 339 4.12 -14.40 -10.69
N ALA A 340 4.04 -15.40 -11.57
CA ALA A 340 3.34 -16.64 -11.26
C ALA A 340 3.96 -17.40 -10.08
N SER A 341 5.30 -17.26 -9.92
CA SER A 341 6.02 -17.82 -8.77
C SER A 341 5.57 -17.18 -7.47
N ASP A 342 5.35 -15.86 -7.45
CA ASP A 342 4.91 -15.15 -6.24
C ASP A 342 3.56 -15.70 -5.76
N LEU A 343 2.59 -15.89 -6.66
CA LEU A 343 1.29 -16.50 -6.33
C LEU A 343 1.44 -17.90 -5.74
N ALA A 344 2.26 -18.76 -6.37
CA ALA A 344 2.48 -20.12 -5.90
C ALA A 344 3.27 -20.19 -4.57
N MET A 345 4.25 -19.30 -4.37
CA MET A 345 5.00 -19.19 -3.12
C MET A 345 4.11 -18.63 -2.00
N GLY A 346 3.33 -17.58 -2.27
CA GLY A 346 2.38 -17.02 -1.30
C GLY A 346 1.29 -18.02 -0.90
N TRP A 347 0.87 -18.91 -1.80
CA TRP A 347 -0.04 -20.01 -1.44
C TRP A 347 0.63 -21.00 -0.47
N ARG A 348 1.89 -21.36 -0.70
CA ARG A 348 2.67 -22.30 0.13
C ARG A 348 3.27 -21.67 1.39
N SER A 349 3.21 -20.34 1.51
CA SER A 349 3.86 -19.60 2.59
C SER A 349 3.48 -20.11 3.98
N PRO A 350 4.44 -20.24 4.91
CA PRO A 350 4.15 -20.55 6.31
C PRO A 350 3.43 -19.39 7.03
N MET A 351 3.36 -18.20 6.42
CA MET A 351 2.63 -17.07 7.00
C MET A 351 1.16 -17.39 7.22
N TRP A 352 0.54 -18.28 6.42
CA TRP A 352 -0.84 -18.72 6.63
C TRP A 352 -1.11 -19.27 8.03
N GLU A 353 -0.13 -19.95 8.65
CA GLU A 353 -0.25 -20.36 10.04
C GLU A 353 -0.15 -19.16 10.99
N GLN A 354 0.78 -18.23 10.71
CA GLN A 354 1.04 -17.05 11.53
C GLN A 354 -0.12 -16.04 11.55
N LEU A 355 -0.86 -15.88 10.44
CA LEU A 355 -2.01 -14.97 10.33
C LEU A 355 -3.06 -15.18 11.42
N ASN A 356 -3.14 -16.41 11.96
CA ASN A 356 -4.15 -16.83 12.92
C ASN A 356 -3.65 -16.84 14.37
N LEU A 357 -2.37 -16.55 14.62
CA LEU A 357 -1.78 -16.55 15.96
C LEU A 357 -2.04 -15.25 16.74
N GLY A 358 -2.36 -14.16 16.05
CA GLY A 358 -2.65 -12.87 16.68
C GLY A 358 -4.12 -12.67 17.06
N SER A 359 -4.44 -11.62 17.80
CA SER A 359 -5.82 -11.20 18.12
C SER A 359 -6.67 -10.91 16.88
N GLY A 360 -7.92 -11.39 16.83
CA GLY A 360 -8.87 -11.09 15.74
C GLY A 360 -10.09 -12.02 15.71
N ARG A 361 -11.13 -11.61 14.97
CA ARG A 361 -12.46 -12.24 15.04
C ARG A 361 -12.65 -13.46 14.12
N LYS A 362 -11.80 -13.59 13.11
CA LYS A 362 -11.94 -14.62 12.06
C LYS A 362 -10.60 -15.28 11.78
N THR A 363 -10.65 -16.59 11.63
CA THR A 363 -9.57 -17.40 11.06
C THR A 363 -9.52 -17.19 9.55
N LEU A 364 -8.31 -17.06 9.02
CA LEU A 364 -8.03 -17.01 7.60
C LEU A 364 -7.47 -18.36 7.16
N GLU A 365 -8.13 -18.97 6.18
CA GLU A 365 -7.80 -20.29 5.68
C GLU A 365 -7.69 -20.26 4.16
N ARG A 366 -6.85 -21.13 3.62
CA ARG A 366 -6.74 -21.39 2.19
C ARG A 366 -8.07 -21.97 1.70
N LYS A 367 -8.76 -21.25 0.81
CA LYS A 367 -10.03 -21.71 0.23
C LYS A 367 -9.92 -21.87 -1.29
N PRO A 368 -9.50 -23.04 -1.80
CA PRO A 368 -9.42 -23.33 -3.23
C PRO A 368 -10.65 -22.91 -4.04
N ALA A 369 -11.85 -23.19 -3.51
CA ALA A 369 -13.11 -22.87 -4.18
C ALA A 369 -13.34 -21.36 -4.37
N LYS A 370 -12.71 -20.54 -3.52
CA LYS A 370 -12.83 -19.08 -3.55
C LYS A 370 -11.73 -18.41 -4.37
N VAL A 371 -10.59 -19.08 -4.53
CA VAL A 371 -9.48 -18.61 -5.38
C VAL A 371 -9.67 -19.02 -6.84
N LEU A 372 -10.29 -20.17 -7.11
CA LEU A 372 -10.52 -20.66 -8.48
C LEU A 372 -11.17 -19.62 -9.42
N PRO A 373 -12.24 -18.88 -9.03
CA PRO A 373 -12.84 -17.87 -9.92
C PRO A 373 -11.88 -16.75 -10.32
N LEU A 374 -10.96 -16.35 -9.43
CA LEU A 374 -9.94 -15.35 -9.73
C LEU A 374 -8.97 -15.88 -10.79
N LEU A 375 -8.49 -17.11 -10.62
CA LEU A 375 -7.56 -17.75 -11.57
C LEU A 375 -8.21 -17.95 -12.94
N SER A 376 -9.48 -18.36 -12.97
CA SER A 376 -10.25 -18.47 -14.22
C SER A 376 -10.36 -17.12 -14.92
N LEU A 377 -10.75 -16.06 -14.21
CA LEU A 377 -10.87 -14.73 -14.82
C LEU A 377 -9.53 -14.18 -15.33
N ILE A 378 -8.43 -14.42 -14.60
CA ILE A 378 -7.09 -14.05 -15.06
C ILE A 378 -6.72 -14.83 -16.32
N ALA A 379 -6.95 -16.15 -16.35
CA ALA A 379 -6.65 -16.99 -17.51
C ALA A 379 -7.46 -16.57 -18.74
N GLU A 380 -8.77 -16.38 -18.59
CA GLU A 380 -9.68 -15.91 -19.65
C GLU A 380 -9.29 -14.53 -20.21
N ALA A 381 -8.68 -13.67 -19.38
CA ALA A 381 -8.16 -12.37 -19.78
C ALA A 381 -6.76 -12.41 -20.42
N GLY A 382 -6.25 -13.59 -20.76
CA GLY A 382 -4.93 -13.80 -21.38
C GLY A 382 -3.77 -13.93 -20.38
N GLY A 383 -4.07 -14.02 -19.09
CA GLY A 383 -3.11 -14.20 -18.00
C GLY A 383 -2.84 -15.66 -17.62
N LEU A 384 -3.02 -16.61 -18.55
CA LEU A 384 -2.86 -18.05 -18.24
C LEU A 384 -1.50 -18.35 -17.62
N ALA A 385 -0.41 -17.75 -18.12
CA ALA A 385 0.93 -17.93 -17.56
C ALA A 385 1.06 -17.47 -16.10
N LEU A 386 0.28 -16.46 -15.67
CA LEU A 386 0.21 -16.02 -14.28
C LEU A 386 -0.59 -16.99 -13.41
N ALA A 387 -1.77 -17.40 -13.88
CA ALA A 387 -2.71 -18.21 -13.12
C ALA A 387 -2.31 -19.69 -13.03
N TRP A 388 -1.65 -20.22 -14.05
CA TRP A 388 -1.43 -21.65 -14.26
C TRP A 388 -0.62 -22.34 -13.15
N PRO A 389 0.52 -21.80 -12.68
CA PRO A 389 1.29 -22.46 -11.62
C PRO A 389 0.51 -22.62 -10.31
N LEU A 390 -0.26 -21.61 -9.92
CA LEU A 390 -1.11 -21.71 -8.73
C LEU A 390 -2.30 -22.65 -8.95
N LEU A 391 -2.87 -22.69 -10.16
CA LEU A 391 -3.95 -23.64 -10.49
C LEU A 391 -3.47 -25.08 -10.38
N ILE A 392 -2.28 -25.41 -10.90
CA ILE A 392 -1.66 -26.73 -10.75
C ILE A 392 -1.46 -27.06 -9.27
N GLU A 393 -0.86 -26.14 -8.52
CA GLU A 393 -0.59 -26.34 -7.10
C GLU A 393 -1.87 -26.67 -6.32
N ILE A 394 -2.96 -25.94 -6.59
CA ILE A 394 -4.26 -26.21 -5.97
C ILE A 394 -4.81 -27.58 -6.42
N ALA A 395 -4.75 -27.89 -7.71
CA ALA A 395 -5.30 -29.12 -8.27
C ALA A 395 -4.57 -30.36 -7.74
N GLU A 396 -3.24 -30.35 -7.73
CA GLU A 396 -2.39 -31.44 -7.22
C GLU A 396 -2.60 -31.65 -5.72
N ASN A 397 -2.65 -30.56 -4.93
CA ASN A 397 -2.93 -30.64 -3.49
C ASN A 397 -4.32 -31.21 -3.18
N LEU A 398 -5.34 -30.91 -4.00
CA LEU A 398 -6.68 -31.48 -3.85
C LEU A 398 -6.73 -32.95 -4.30
N ALA A 399 -5.98 -33.33 -5.33
CA ALA A 399 -5.91 -34.70 -5.85
C ALA A 399 -5.14 -35.64 -4.91
N ALA A 400 -4.15 -35.11 -4.19
CA ALA A 400 -3.36 -35.85 -3.20
C ALA A 400 -4.19 -36.30 -1.98
N GLN A 401 -5.34 -35.66 -1.71
CA GLN A 401 -6.13 -35.98 -0.52
C GLN A 401 -6.71 -37.41 -0.57
N GLU A 402 -6.73 -38.06 0.60
CA GLU A 402 -7.33 -39.38 0.74
C GLU A 402 -8.83 -39.34 0.44
N LYS A 403 -9.55 -38.39 1.07
CA LYS A 403 -10.96 -38.10 0.81
C LYS A 403 -11.07 -36.93 -0.16
N ILE A 404 -11.61 -37.19 -1.36
CA ILE A 404 -11.76 -36.19 -2.43
C ILE A 404 -12.69 -35.05 -1.97
N PRO A 405 -12.20 -33.80 -1.87
CA PRO A 405 -13.04 -32.64 -1.58
C PRO A 405 -14.08 -32.35 -2.66
N ALA A 406 -15.19 -31.72 -2.28
CA ALA A 406 -16.24 -31.35 -3.23
C ALA A 406 -15.71 -30.41 -4.35
N THR A 407 -14.78 -29.52 -4.00
CA THR A 407 -14.17 -28.54 -4.90
C THR A 407 -13.29 -29.17 -5.99
N THR A 408 -12.77 -30.39 -5.77
CA THR A 408 -11.82 -31.03 -6.69
C THR A 408 -12.37 -31.13 -8.11
N SER A 409 -13.66 -31.47 -8.26
CA SER A 409 -14.25 -31.59 -9.60
C SER A 409 -14.25 -30.28 -10.38
N ALA A 410 -14.54 -29.15 -9.72
CA ALA A 410 -14.55 -27.84 -10.37
C ALA A 410 -13.13 -27.41 -10.78
N VAL A 411 -12.15 -27.62 -9.92
CA VAL A 411 -10.74 -27.30 -10.22
C VAL A 411 -10.23 -28.14 -11.39
N LEU A 412 -10.51 -29.45 -11.41
CA LEU A 412 -10.09 -30.32 -12.51
C LEU A 412 -10.82 -30.00 -13.82
N GLU A 413 -12.07 -29.55 -13.77
CA GLU A 413 -12.81 -29.11 -14.94
C GLU A 413 -12.18 -27.86 -15.56
N THR A 414 -11.82 -26.86 -14.75
CA THR A 414 -11.07 -25.69 -15.20
C THR A 414 -9.70 -26.08 -15.76
N LEU A 415 -8.96 -26.96 -15.06
CA LEU A 415 -7.65 -27.42 -15.52
C LEU A 415 -7.76 -28.13 -16.87
N LEU A 416 -8.72 -29.04 -17.03
CA LEU A 416 -8.97 -29.76 -18.28
C LEU A 416 -9.28 -28.80 -19.44
N ALA A 417 -10.06 -27.75 -19.18
CA ALA A 417 -10.41 -26.76 -20.19
C ALA A 417 -9.19 -25.95 -20.67
N LEU A 418 -8.27 -25.63 -19.76
CA LEU A 418 -7.09 -24.78 -20.04
C LEU A 418 -5.85 -25.58 -20.50
N LEU A 419 -5.79 -26.89 -20.20
CA LEU A 419 -4.63 -27.73 -20.51
C LEU A 419 -4.21 -27.71 -21.99
N PRO A 420 -5.13 -27.71 -22.98
CA PRO A 420 -4.75 -27.67 -24.40
C PRO A 420 -3.99 -26.41 -24.83
N GLU A 421 -4.08 -25.32 -24.05
CA GLU A 421 -3.39 -24.06 -24.34
C GLU A 421 -1.93 -24.06 -23.86
N ILE A 422 -1.49 -25.10 -23.14
CA ILE A 422 -0.15 -25.18 -22.58
C ILE A 422 0.83 -25.77 -23.60
N PRO A 423 1.86 -25.03 -24.03
CA PRO A 423 2.72 -25.43 -25.16
C PRO A 423 3.80 -26.45 -24.80
N HIS A 424 3.91 -26.83 -23.52
CA HIS A 424 4.96 -27.71 -23.01
C HIS A 424 4.36 -28.80 -22.11
N PRO A 425 5.02 -29.98 -22.01
CA PRO A 425 4.56 -31.07 -21.16
C PRO A 425 4.34 -30.64 -19.71
N VAL A 426 3.25 -31.12 -19.11
CA VAL A 426 2.87 -30.81 -17.73
C VAL A 426 2.96 -32.06 -16.88
N GLU A 427 3.65 -31.99 -15.75
CA GLU A 427 3.72 -33.09 -14.79
C GLU A 427 2.65 -32.95 -13.72
N LEU A 428 1.68 -33.89 -13.70
CA LEU A 428 0.57 -33.91 -12.75
C LEU A 428 0.49 -35.27 -12.03
N PRO A 429 1.45 -35.60 -11.15
CA PRO A 429 1.58 -36.94 -10.56
C PRO A 429 0.39 -37.34 -9.69
N ASN A 430 -0.17 -36.43 -8.87
CA ASN A 430 -1.31 -36.76 -8.01
C ASN A 430 -2.60 -36.90 -8.81
N ILE A 431 -2.79 -36.10 -9.87
CA ILE A 431 -3.93 -36.26 -10.79
C ILE A 431 -3.80 -37.59 -11.56
N ARG A 432 -2.60 -37.95 -12.03
CA ARG A 432 -2.35 -39.27 -12.62
C ARG A 432 -2.68 -40.39 -11.63
N ALA A 433 -2.25 -40.30 -10.38
CA ALA A 433 -2.62 -41.26 -9.34
C ALA A 433 -4.14 -41.32 -9.09
N LEU A 434 -4.82 -40.17 -9.10
CA LEU A 434 -6.27 -40.07 -8.94
C LEU A 434 -7.02 -40.75 -10.09
N SER A 435 -6.53 -40.64 -11.33
CA SER A 435 -7.12 -41.28 -12.51
C SER A 435 -7.19 -42.82 -12.40
N GLN A 436 -6.23 -43.40 -11.67
CA GLN A 436 -6.11 -44.85 -11.45
C GLN A 436 -6.96 -45.35 -10.28
N ARG A 437 -7.52 -44.45 -9.45
CA ARG A 437 -8.41 -44.87 -8.35
C ARG A 437 -9.70 -45.50 -8.90
N LYS A 438 -10.17 -46.55 -8.21
CA LYS A 438 -11.47 -47.17 -8.51
C LYS A 438 -12.60 -46.21 -8.12
N GLY A 439 -13.57 -46.01 -9.01
CA GLY A 439 -14.72 -45.13 -8.76
C GLY A 439 -15.24 -44.46 -10.03
N LYS A 440 -16.43 -43.86 -9.89
CA LYS A 440 -17.16 -43.14 -10.96
C LYS A 440 -17.51 -41.70 -10.57
N SER A 441 -16.81 -41.12 -9.59
CA SER A 441 -17.04 -39.71 -9.23
C SER A 441 -16.65 -38.79 -10.38
N LYS A 442 -17.24 -37.59 -10.44
CA LYS A 442 -16.91 -36.57 -11.46
C LYS A 442 -15.40 -36.27 -11.46
N ALA A 443 -14.81 -36.08 -10.28
CA ALA A 443 -13.38 -35.85 -10.11
C ALA A 443 -12.49 -36.97 -10.70
N ILE A 444 -12.80 -38.26 -10.46
CA ILE A 444 -12.02 -39.37 -11.03
C ILE A 444 -12.16 -39.41 -12.56
N THR A 445 -13.36 -39.13 -13.06
CA THR A 445 -13.63 -39.11 -14.51
C THR A 445 -12.85 -37.98 -15.19
N LEU A 446 -12.86 -36.78 -14.61
CA LEU A 446 -12.06 -35.65 -15.09
C LEU A 446 -10.55 -35.93 -15.01
N ALA A 447 -10.08 -36.57 -13.94
CA ALA A 447 -8.67 -36.94 -13.80
C ALA A 447 -8.21 -37.93 -14.88
N ARG A 448 -9.07 -38.85 -15.33
CA ARG A 448 -8.79 -39.72 -16.48
C ARG A 448 -8.72 -38.93 -17.78
N ALA A 449 -9.69 -38.06 -18.03
CA ALA A 449 -9.68 -37.21 -19.22
C ALA A 449 -8.44 -36.29 -19.29
N ILE A 450 -8.00 -35.76 -18.15
CA ILE A 450 -6.73 -35.02 -18.07
C ILE A 450 -5.56 -35.97 -18.36
N GLY A 451 -5.52 -37.14 -17.74
CA GLY A 451 -4.46 -38.13 -17.96
C GLY A 451 -4.31 -38.59 -19.41
N ASP A 452 -5.39 -38.62 -20.18
CA ASP A 452 -5.37 -38.95 -21.61
C ASP A 452 -4.78 -37.83 -22.50
N LEU A 453 -4.70 -36.59 -21.98
CA LEU A 453 -4.12 -35.42 -22.66
C LEU A 453 -2.67 -35.14 -22.27
N LEU A 454 -2.17 -35.74 -21.18
CA LEU A 454 -0.80 -35.62 -20.69
C LEU A 454 0.14 -36.64 -21.35
#